data_AF-A0A327NRH5-F1
#
_entry.id   AF-A0A327NRH5-F1
#
_cell.length_a   1.000
_cell.length_b   1.000
_cell.length_c   1.000
_cell.angle_alpha   90.00
_cell.angle_beta   90.00
_cell.angle_gamma   90.00
#
_symmetry.space_group_name_H-M   'P 1'
#
loop_
_entity.id
_entity.type
_entity.pdbx_description
1 polymer ?
#
loop_
_entity_poly.entity_id
_entity_poly.type
_entity_poly.pdbx_seq_one_letter_code
_entity_poly.pdbx_strand_id
1 'polypeptide(L)'
;MLKNYYRVLEPEMMTLCNGEKAVLRFLRPSDASRLYTFLHSLSFRSRRHLTAHPMDMKQITALCDTLDPSTLLRFVATTPDNAQLIAYLILHIDTDQANLKKFKAVGGEFLPGADCAVAIALVDKYRRSGVLEGLFNKAAAVGQMLGRSRTLYWHTYASSISGQLEPQPINAIG
;
A
#
# COMPACT_ATOMS: atom_id res chain seq x y z
N MET A 1 8.46 -10.27 23.66
CA MET A 1 7.33 -9.93 22.77
C MET A 1 7.42 -8.51 22.22
N LEU A 2 7.64 -7.47 23.04
CA LEU A 2 7.71 -6.05 22.59
C LEU A 2 8.78 -5.70 21.55
N LYS A 3 9.96 -6.36 21.54
CA LYS A 3 11.03 -6.09 20.55
C LYS A 3 10.61 -6.30 19.09
N ASN A 4 9.68 -7.22 18.83
CA ASN A 4 9.19 -7.47 17.48
C ASN A 4 8.20 -6.38 17.01
N TYR A 5 7.48 -5.74 17.93
CA TYR A 5 6.51 -4.70 17.60
C TYR A 5 7.19 -3.44 17.04
N TYR A 6 8.27 -2.98 17.66
CA TYR A 6 8.99 -1.79 17.19
C TYR A 6 9.67 -2.01 15.83
N ARG A 7 10.15 -3.23 15.56
CA ARG A 7 10.84 -3.56 14.30
C ARG A 7 9.95 -3.34 13.07
N VAL A 8 8.65 -3.62 13.18
CA VAL A 8 7.72 -3.41 12.05
C VAL A 8 7.55 -1.91 11.74
N LEU A 9 7.77 -1.04 12.72
CA LEU A 9 7.65 0.40 12.55
C LEU A 9 8.91 1.06 11.96
N GLU A 10 10.06 0.41 12.11
CA GLU A 10 11.34 0.92 11.62
C GLU A 10 11.46 0.82 10.09
N PRO A 11 12.26 1.70 9.45
CA PRO A 11 12.69 1.52 8.08
C PRO A 11 13.41 0.18 7.89
N GLU A 12 13.08 -0.53 6.82
CA GLU A 12 13.62 -1.85 6.51
C GLU A 12 14.29 -1.83 5.15
N MET A 13 15.55 -2.26 5.08
CA MET A 13 16.26 -2.42 3.82
C MET A 13 15.93 -3.79 3.22
N MET A 14 15.58 -3.81 1.94
CA MET A 14 15.35 -5.04 1.18
C MET A 14 16.25 -5.10 -0.05
N THR A 15 16.61 -6.31 -0.45
CA THR A 15 17.27 -6.59 -1.73
C THR A 15 16.22 -7.00 -2.76
N LEU A 16 16.23 -6.35 -3.91
CA LEU A 16 15.32 -6.61 -5.03
C LEU A 16 15.80 -7.80 -5.86
N CYS A 17 14.91 -8.36 -6.69
CA CYS A 17 15.26 -9.51 -7.55
C CYS A 17 16.44 -9.23 -8.51
N ASN A 18 16.69 -7.96 -8.85
CA ASN A 18 17.80 -7.54 -9.69
C ASN A 18 19.07 -7.14 -8.90
N GLY A 19 19.09 -7.36 -7.58
CA GLY A 19 20.21 -7.02 -6.71
C GLY A 19 20.25 -5.55 -6.25
N GLU A 20 19.40 -4.67 -6.79
CA GLU A 20 19.23 -3.32 -6.25
C GLU A 20 18.71 -3.38 -4.80
N LYS A 21 18.88 -2.29 -4.05
CA LYS A 21 18.32 -2.16 -2.70
C LYS A 21 17.17 -1.16 -2.69
N ALA A 22 16.22 -1.39 -1.81
CA ALA A 22 15.16 -0.44 -1.51
C ALA A 22 14.95 -0.32 0.01
N VAL A 23 14.37 0.79 0.45
CA VAL A 23 14.01 1.01 1.85
C VAL A 23 12.50 1.11 1.98
N LEU A 24 11.91 0.25 2.81
CA LEU A 24 10.49 0.20 3.12
C LEU A 24 10.23 0.94 4.44
N ARG A 25 9.33 1.91 4.44
CA ARG A 25 9.04 2.71 5.64
C ARG A 25 7.65 3.36 5.57
N PHE A 26 7.20 3.94 6.68
CA PHE A 26 6.05 4.84 6.65
C PHE A 26 6.33 6.10 5.83
N LEU A 27 5.28 6.63 5.22
CA LEU A 27 5.25 7.98 4.67
C LEU A 27 5.43 8.99 5.81
N ARG A 28 6.20 10.04 5.58
CA ARG A 28 6.52 11.08 6.56
C ARG A 28 6.04 12.45 6.05
N PRO A 29 5.81 13.44 6.93
CA PRO A 29 5.45 14.80 6.51
C PRO A 29 6.42 15.39 5.48
N SER A 30 7.72 15.14 5.66
CA SER A 30 8.79 15.58 4.76
C SER A 30 8.78 14.93 3.36
N ASP A 31 7.88 13.98 3.07
CA ASP A 31 7.81 13.30 1.77
C ASP A 31 6.94 14.01 0.74
N ALA A 32 6.24 15.10 1.08
CA ALA A 32 5.29 15.76 0.19
C ALA A 32 5.82 15.96 -1.25
N SER A 33 7.00 16.56 -1.40
CA SER A 33 7.61 16.77 -2.73
C SER A 33 7.94 15.46 -3.45
N ARG A 34 8.48 14.47 -2.73
CA ARG A 34 8.81 13.16 -3.33
C ARG A 34 7.55 12.38 -3.73
N LEU A 35 6.49 12.47 -2.93
CA LEU A 35 5.20 11.86 -3.22
C LEU A 35 4.54 12.52 -4.44
N TYR A 36 4.59 13.84 -4.55
CA TYR A 36 4.13 14.59 -5.73
C TYR A 36 4.86 14.11 -7.00
N THR A 37 6.20 14.10 -6.98
CA THR A 37 6.99 13.60 -8.12
C THR A 37 6.65 12.15 -8.46
N PHE A 38 6.52 11.28 -7.47
CA PHE A 38 6.14 9.88 -7.67
C PHE A 38 4.77 9.76 -8.34
N LEU A 39 3.72 10.38 -7.80
CA LEU A 39 2.36 10.27 -8.35
C LEU A 39 2.26 10.78 -9.79
N HIS A 40 3.04 11.80 -10.16
CA HIS A 40 3.12 12.30 -11.52
C HIS A 40 3.95 11.42 -12.46
N SER A 41 4.94 10.69 -11.93
CA SER A 41 5.72 9.71 -12.70
C SER A 41 4.94 8.43 -13.03
N LEU A 42 3.86 8.14 -12.29
CA LEU A 42 3.06 6.94 -12.52
C LEU A 42 2.43 6.94 -13.93
N SER A 43 2.53 5.81 -14.62
CA SER A 43 1.76 5.60 -15.84
C SER A 43 0.26 5.59 -15.54
N PHE A 44 -0.56 5.83 -16.56
CA PHE A 44 -2.02 5.76 -16.44
C PHE A 44 -2.49 4.46 -15.77
N ARG A 45 -1.86 3.33 -16.12
CA ARG A 45 -2.14 2.01 -15.54
C ARG A 45 -1.86 1.96 -14.04
N SER A 46 -0.78 2.55 -13.55
CA SER A 46 -0.47 2.57 -12.13
C SER A 46 -1.30 3.62 -11.37
N ARG A 47 -1.59 4.76 -12.01
CA ARG A 47 -2.36 5.86 -11.42
C ARG A 47 -3.84 5.55 -11.22
N ARG A 48 -4.46 4.74 -12.09
CA ARG A 48 -5.89 4.39 -11.96
C ARG A 48 -6.23 3.65 -10.66
N HIS A 49 -5.23 3.05 -10.02
CA HIS A 49 -5.38 2.37 -8.73
C HIS A 49 -5.42 3.36 -7.55
N LEU A 50 -5.09 4.62 -7.80
CA LEU A 50 -4.95 5.71 -6.83
C LEU A 50 -5.98 6.83 -7.08
N THR A 51 -7.14 6.54 -7.68
CA THR A 51 -8.11 7.55 -8.14
C THR A 51 -8.68 8.47 -7.06
N ALA A 52 -8.60 8.08 -5.78
CA ALA A 52 -8.98 8.94 -4.66
C ALA A 52 -7.84 9.84 -4.14
N HIS A 53 -6.65 9.77 -4.74
CA HIS A 53 -5.51 10.54 -4.26
C HIS A 53 -5.48 11.96 -4.80
N PRO A 54 -5.08 12.92 -3.95
CA PRO A 54 -4.74 14.23 -4.43
C PRO A 54 -3.63 14.20 -5.46
N MET A 55 -3.74 15.06 -6.47
CA MET A 55 -2.77 15.15 -7.56
C MET A 55 -2.12 16.52 -7.65
N ASP A 56 -2.55 17.51 -6.87
CA ASP A 56 -1.85 18.79 -6.77
C ASP A 56 -0.93 18.85 -5.54
N MET A 57 0.09 19.71 -5.61
CA MET A 57 1.10 19.82 -4.55
C MET A 57 0.50 20.31 -3.22
N LYS A 58 -0.51 21.19 -3.26
CA LYS A 58 -1.13 21.75 -2.05
C LYS A 58 -1.86 20.66 -1.27
N GLN A 59 -2.64 19.84 -1.97
CA GLN A 59 -3.37 18.73 -1.36
C GLN A 59 -2.46 17.59 -0.91
N ILE A 60 -1.36 17.31 -1.64
CA ILE A 60 -0.36 16.33 -1.20
C ILE A 60 0.36 16.80 0.07
N THR A 61 0.71 18.09 0.14
CA THR A 61 1.30 18.68 1.35
C THR A 61 0.35 18.53 2.53
N ALA A 62 -0.92 18.92 2.35
CA ALA A 62 -1.95 18.74 3.37
C ALA A 62 -2.10 17.26 3.79
N LEU A 63 -2.09 16.32 2.85
CA LEU A 63 -2.15 14.88 3.13
C LEU A 63 -0.96 14.42 3.99
N CYS A 64 0.24 14.90 3.70
CA CYS A 64 1.45 14.58 4.46
C CYS A 64 1.48 15.24 5.85
N ASP A 65 0.85 16.40 6.00
CA ASP A 65 0.76 17.11 7.28
C ASP A 65 -0.31 16.51 8.20
N THR A 66 -1.37 15.91 7.64
CA THR A 66 -2.50 15.33 8.38
C THR A 66 -2.48 13.80 8.39
N LEU A 67 -1.30 13.20 8.47
CA LEU A 67 -1.19 11.74 8.57
C LEU A 67 -1.79 11.25 9.89
N ASP A 68 -2.89 10.49 9.79
CA ASP A 68 -3.58 9.90 10.93
C ASP A 68 -3.41 8.37 10.97
N PRO A 69 -2.51 7.84 11.82
CA PRO A 69 -2.26 6.41 11.90
C PRO A 69 -3.40 5.61 12.56
N SER A 70 -4.42 6.26 13.13
CA SER A 70 -5.52 5.57 13.80
C SER A 70 -6.52 4.94 12.82
N THR A 71 -6.65 5.51 11.62
CA THR A 71 -7.61 5.08 10.60
C THR A 71 -6.94 4.52 9.35
N LEU A 72 -5.79 5.08 8.97
CA LEU A 72 -5.15 4.76 7.69
C LEU A 72 -3.64 4.96 7.76
N LEU A 73 -2.90 3.91 7.40
CA LEU A 73 -1.45 3.94 7.37
C LEU A 73 -0.93 4.03 5.93
N ARG A 74 0.14 4.80 5.75
CA ARG A 74 0.76 5.02 4.44
C ARG A 74 2.20 4.55 4.48
N PHE A 75 2.55 3.68 3.56
CA PHE A 75 3.89 3.12 3.40
C PHE A 75 4.47 3.54 2.06
N VAL A 76 5.79 3.64 2.01
CA VAL A 76 6.55 3.93 0.81
C VAL A 76 7.72 2.98 0.71
N ALA A 77 8.11 2.69 -0.53
CA ALA A 77 9.43 2.16 -0.83
C ALA A 77 10.25 3.28 -1.47
N THR A 78 11.52 3.40 -1.10
CA THR A 78 12.44 4.39 -1.65
C THR A 78 13.72 3.76 -2.21
N THR A 79 14.43 4.50 -3.04
CA THR A 79 15.85 4.23 -3.32
C THR A 79 16.67 4.26 -2.01
N PRO A 80 17.87 3.63 -1.95
CA PRO A 80 18.66 3.53 -0.72
C PRO A 80 19.09 4.87 -0.12
N ASP A 81 19.36 5.85 -0.98
CA ASP A 81 19.67 7.23 -0.63
C ASP A 81 18.42 8.05 -0.23
N ASN A 82 17.23 7.43 -0.23
CA ASN A 82 15.93 8.04 0.04
C ASN A 82 15.60 9.22 -0.90
N ALA A 83 16.25 9.30 -2.06
CA ALA A 83 16.05 10.37 -3.03
C ALA A 83 14.72 10.26 -3.77
N GLN A 84 14.27 9.03 -4.07
CA GLN A 84 13.06 8.79 -4.87
C GLN A 84 12.13 7.78 -4.18
N LEU A 85 10.82 8.05 -4.23
CA LEU A 85 9.84 7.00 -3.94
C LEU A 85 9.66 6.14 -5.20
N ILE A 86 9.66 4.82 -5.01
CA ILE A 86 9.49 3.85 -6.09
C ILE A 86 8.16 3.10 -5.97
N ALA A 87 7.56 3.09 -4.77
CA ALA A 87 6.22 2.56 -4.52
C ALA A 87 5.53 3.29 -3.36
N TYR A 88 4.22 3.21 -3.35
CA TYR A 88 3.34 3.80 -2.34
C TYR A 88 2.19 2.83 -2.05
N LEU A 89 1.96 2.54 -0.77
CA LEU A 89 0.91 1.64 -0.28
C LEU A 89 0.09 2.35 0.78
N ILE A 90 -1.21 2.11 0.74
CA ILE A 90 -2.16 2.56 1.74
C ILE A 90 -2.78 1.35 2.39
N LEU A 91 -2.81 1.33 3.71
CA LEU A 91 -3.48 0.33 4.53
C LEU A 91 -4.65 1.00 5.22
N HIS A 92 -5.86 0.62 4.83
CA HIS A 92 -7.09 0.94 5.50
C HIS A 92 -7.29 -0.07 6.63
N ILE A 93 -7.20 0.40 7.88
CA ILE A 93 -7.36 -0.45 9.08
C ILE A 93 -8.81 -0.88 9.24
N ASP A 94 -9.72 0.00 8.84
CA ASP A 94 -11.15 -0.26 8.71
C ASP A 94 -11.66 0.40 7.42
N THR A 95 -12.89 0.10 7.02
CA THR A 95 -13.46 0.61 5.78
C THR A 95 -14.87 1.16 6.00
N ASP A 96 -15.20 2.23 5.28
CA ASP A 96 -16.51 2.85 5.38
C ASP A 96 -17.59 2.03 4.64
N GLN A 97 -18.85 2.39 4.86
CA GLN A 97 -20.00 1.75 4.22
C GLN A 97 -19.96 1.82 2.69
N ALA A 98 -19.37 2.88 2.11
CA ALA A 98 -19.26 3.01 0.67
C ALA A 98 -18.29 1.96 0.10
N ASN A 99 -17.23 1.65 0.83
CA ASN A 99 -16.26 0.64 0.45
C ASN A 99 -16.74 -0.79 0.71
N LEU A 100 -17.47 -1.02 1.80
CA LEU A 100 -18.15 -2.30 2.04
C LEU A 100 -19.09 -2.67 0.88
N LYS A 101 -19.87 -1.69 0.39
CA LYS A 101 -20.75 -1.89 -0.78
C LYS A 101 -19.98 -2.32 -2.02
N LYS A 102 -18.80 -1.75 -2.26
CA LYS A 102 -17.95 -2.11 -3.41
C LYS A 102 -17.40 -3.54 -3.29
N PHE A 103 -16.96 -3.97 -2.10
CA PHE A 103 -16.57 -5.36 -1.87
C PHE A 103 -17.73 -6.33 -2.14
N LYS A 104 -18.91 -6.04 -1.60
CA LYS A 104 -20.11 -6.87 -1.80
C LYS A 104 -20.53 -6.92 -3.27
N ALA A 105 -20.43 -5.81 -4.00
CA ALA A 105 -20.82 -5.73 -5.41
C ALA A 105 -19.98 -6.67 -6.33
N VAL A 106 -18.77 -7.04 -5.90
CA VAL A 106 -17.91 -7.98 -6.63
C VAL A 106 -17.92 -9.40 -6.04
N GLY A 107 -18.87 -9.70 -5.16
CA GLY A 107 -18.99 -11.00 -4.49
C GLY A 107 -17.97 -11.24 -3.38
N GLY A 108 -17.23 -10.20 -2.98
CA GLY A 108 -16.29 -10.26 -1.85
C GLY A 108 -16.98 -9.99 -0.52
N GLU A 109 -16.36 -10.47 0.56
CA GLU A 109 -16.75 -10.19 1.93
C GLU A 109 -15.61 -9.45 2.64
N PHE A 110 -15.94 -8.30 3.24
CA PHE A 110 -15.07 -7.59 4.16
C PHE A 110 -15.66 -7.69 5.55
N LEU A 111 -14.88 -8.18 6.51
CA LEU A 111 -15.24 -8.38 7.90
C LEU A 111 -14.68 -7.23 8.75
N PRO A 112 -15.53 -6.26 9.17
CA PRO A 112 -15.10 -5.21 10.08
C PRO A 112 -14.49 -5.82 11.35
N GLY A 113 -13.44 -5.21 11.87
CA GLY A 113 -12.72 -5.80 13.02
C GLY A 113 -11.62 -6.78 12.62
N ALA A 114 -11.83 -7.61 11.59
CA ALA A 114 -10.91 -8.67 11.20
C ALA A 114 -10.05 -8.31 9.97
N ASP A 115 -10.56 -7.50 9.06
CA ASP A 115 -9.90 -7.24 7.77
C ASP A 115 -9.25 -5.86 7.71
N CYS A 116 -8.17 -5.78 6.92
CA CYS A 116 -7.67 -4.53 6.34
C CYS A 116 -7.77 -4.58 4.82
N ALA A 117 -7.79 -3.40 4.20
CA ALA A 117 -7.71 -3.26 2.75
C ALA A 117 -6.47 -2.48 2.34
N VAL A 118 -5.82 -2.86 1.24
CA VAL A 118 -4.65 -2.15 0.71
C VAL A 118 -4.82 -1.65 -0.71
N ALA A 119 -4.44 -0.40 -0.97
CA ALA A 119 -4.25 0.14 -2.31
C ALA A 119 -2.76 0.39 -2.55
N ILE A 120 -2.23 -0.03 -3.69
CA ILE A 120 -0.79 0.06 -3.97
C ILE A 120 -0.52 0.60 -5.37
N ALA A 121 0.55 1.39 -5.49
CA ALA A 121 1.11 1.83 -6.76
C ALA A 121 2.63 1.66 -6.79
N LEU A 122 3.15 1.45 -8.00
CA LEU A 122 4.56 1.17 -8.28
C LEU A 122 4.98 1.89 -9.57
N VAL A 123 6.20 2.42 -9.57
CA VAL A 123 6.85 2.90 -10.80
C VAL A 123 7.14 1.71 -11.71
N ASP A 124 6.83 1.83 -13.01
CA ASP A 124 6.84 0.70 -13.95
C ASP A 124 8.19 -0.01 -14.06
N LYS A 125 9.31 0.72 -13.92
CA LYS A 125 10.68 0.17 -13.89
C LYS A 125 10.85 -0.91 -12.80
N TYR A 126 10.13 -0.80 -11.69
CA TYR A 126 10.25 -1.70 -10.55
C TYR A 126 9.23 -2.85 -10.58
N ARG A 127 8.48 -3.04 -11.68
CA ARG A 127 7.61 -4.22 -11.82
C ARG A 127 8.45 -5.50 -11.75
N ARG A 128 7.90 -6.53 -11.08
CA ARG A 128 8.53 -7.84 -10.88
C ARG A 128 9.88 -7.79 -10.12
N SER A 129 10.14 -6.72 -9.36
CA SER A 129 11.36 -6.57 -8.55
C SER A 129 11.23 -7.06 -7.10
N GLY A 130 10.03 -7.46 -6.67
CA GLY A 130 9.72 -7.82 -5.28
C GLY A 130 9.28 -6.65 -4.38
N VAL A 131 9.38 -5.39 -4.83
CA VAL A 131 9.04 -4.20 -4.01
C VAL A 131 7.61 -4.25 -3.45
N LEU A 132 6.63 -4.64 -4.28
CA LEU A 132 5.23 -4.70 -3.87
C LEU A 132 4.98 -5.77 -2.81
N GLU A 133 5.62 -6.92 -2.94
CA GLU A 133 5.54 -8.01 -1.98
C GLU A 133 6.15 -7.59 -0.63
N GLY A 134 7.33 -6.95 -0.65
CA GLY A 134 7.94 -6.40 0.56
C GLY A 134 7.04 -5.39 1.28
N LEU A 135 6.46 -4.42 0.54
CA LEU A 135 5.52 -3.46 1.11
C LEU A 135 4.26 -4.12 1.66
N PHE A 136 3.68 -5.07 0.92
CA PHE A 136 2.50 -5.81 1.36
C PHE A 136 2.78 -6.58 2.64
N ASN A 137 3.91 -7.30 2.73
CA ASN A 137 4.30 -8.07 3.91
C ASN A 137 4.48 -7.15 5.13
N LYS A 138 5.11 -5.98 4.95
CA LYS A 138 5.25 -5.00 6.03
C LYS A 138 3.88 -4.47 6.48
N ALA A 139 2.99 -4.15 5.54
CA ALA A 139 1.65 -3.68 5.85
C ALA A 139 0.79 -4.75 6.55
N ALA A 140 0.86 -6.00 6.08
CA ALA A 140 0.18 -7.14 6.69
C ALA A 140 0.69 -7.41 8.11
N ALA A 141 2.00 -7.29 8.37
CA ALA A 141 2.56 -7.39 9.71
C ALA A 141 2.02 -6.29 10.64
N VAL A 142 1.87 -5.06 10.15
CA VAL A 142 1.21 -3.99 10.93
C VAL A 142 -0.26 -4.31 11.18
N GLY A 143 -0.99 -4.79 10.16
CA GLY A 143 -2.38 -5.22 10.34
C GLY A 143 -2.53 -6.28 11.44
N GLN A 144 -1.66 -7.29 11.44
CA GLN A 144 -1.63 -8.32 12.48
C GLN A 144 -1.36 -7.73 13.87
N MET A 145 -0.42 -6.79 14.00
CA MET A 145 -0.17 -6.08 15.26
C MET A 145 -1.38 -5.28 15.75
N LEU A 146 -2.25 -4.83 14.84
CA LEU A 146 -3.50 -4.14 15.13
C LEU A 146 -4.68 -5.10 15.34
N GLY A 147 -4.43 -6.41 15.47
CA GLY A 147 -5.45 -7.43 15.72
C GLY A 147 -6.21 -7.89 14.48
N ARG A 148 -5.71 -7.59 13.28
CA ARG A 148 -6.36 -7.90 12.00
C ARG A 148 -5.85 -9.23 11.46
N SER A 149 -6.74 -10.09 10.99
CA SER A 149 -6.42 -11.44 10.55
C SER A 149 -6.28 -11.56 9.02
N ARG A 150 -6.84 -10.64 8.24
CA ARG A 150 -6.73 -10.66 6.76
C ARG A 150 -6.35 -9.28 6.21
N THR A 151 -5.53 -9.28 5.16
CA THR A 151 -5.21 -8.07 4.38
C THR A 151 -5.64 -8.29 2.94
N LEU A 152 -6.63 -7.53 2.49
CA LEU A 152 -7.28 -7.68 1.19
C LEU A 152 -6.75 -6.63 0.22
N TYR A 153 -6.48 -7.03 -1.02
CA TYR A 153 -6.10 -6.07 -2.06
C TYR A 153 -7.34 -5.31 -2.56
N TRP A 154 -7.28 -3.98 -2.47
CA TRP A 154 -8.29 -3.09 -3.00
C TRP A 154 -7.97 -2.79 -4.47
N HIS A 155 -8.75 -3.38 -5.38
CA HIS A 155 -8.76 -2.97 -6.77
C HIS A 155 -10.05 -2.21 -7.08
N THR A 156 -9.94 -1.09 -7.79
CA THR A 156 -11.07 -0.56 -8.57
C THR A 156 -11.38 -1.57 -9.68
N TYR A 157 -12.10 -2.66 -9.37
CA TYR A 157 -12.59 -3.61 -10.36
C TYR A 157 -13.66 -2.93 -11.21
N ALA A 158 -13.22 -2.21 -12.24
CA ALA A 158 -14.06 -1.64 -13.30
C ALA A 158 -13.61 -2.05 -14.70
N SER A 159 -12.60 -2.92 -14.85
CA SER A 159 -12.17 -3.38 -16.18
C SER A 159 -11.42 -4.72 -16.14
N SER A 160 -12.11 -5.81 -15.83
CA SER A 160 -11.71 -7.17 -16.24
C SER A 160 -12.77 -8.19 -15.81
N ILE A 161 -13.98 -8.09 -16.38
CA ILE A 161 -14.85 -9.26 -16.57
C ILE A 161 -14.65 -9.70 -18.01
N SER A 162 -13.52 -10.37 -18.26
CA SER A 162 -13.28 -11.28 -19.40
C SER A 162 -11.84 -11.77 -19.31
N GLY A 163 -11.61 -12.83 -18.54
CA GLY A 163 -10.29 -13.44 -18.37
C GLY A 163 -10.04 -13.74 -16.90
N GLN A 164 -10.33 -14.99 -16.55
CA GLN A 164 -10.16 -15.59 -15.23
C GLN A 164 -8.81 -15.20 -14.60
N LEU A 165 -8.87 -14.36 -13.57
CA LEU A 165 -7.99 -14.50 -12.41
C LEU A 165 -8.94 -14.82 -11.28
N GLU A 166 -9.12 -16.12 -11.03
CA GLU A 166 -9.67 -16.55 -9.75
C GLU A 166 -8.86 -15.89 -8.63
N PRO A 167 -9.51 -15.47 -7.53
CA PRO A 167 -8.78 -15.09 -6.33
C PRO A 167 -7.98 -16.30 -5.88
N GLN A 168 -6.69 -16.31 -6.21
CA GLN A 168 -5.78 -17.28 -5.64
C GLN A 168 -5.73 -16.98 -4.14
N PRO A 169 -6.11 -17.92 -3.26
CA PRO A 169 -5.83 -17.76 -1.84
C PRO A 169 -4.32 -17.60 -1.73
N ILE A 170 -3.89 -16.47 -1.16
CA ILE A 170 -2.52 -16.37 -0.68
C ILE A 170 -2.46 -17.42 0.42
N ASN A 171 -1.91 -18.59 0.09
CA ASN A 171 -1.61 -19.61 1.09
C ASN A 171 -0.82 -18.91 2.19
N ALA A 172 -1.40 -18.88 3.38
CA ALA A 172 -0.68 -18.54 4.59
C ALA A 172 0.55 -19.45 4.62
N ILE A 173 1.73 -18.85 4.53
CA ILE A 173 2.99 -19.58 4.60
C ILE A 173 3.08 -20.11 6.04
N GLY A 174 2.79 -21.39 6.18
CA GLY A 174 3.19 -22.29 7.25
C GLY A 174 3.95 -23.45 6.64
#